data_AF-A0A2E0V0U4-F1
#
_entry.id   AF-A0A2E0V0U4-F1
#
_cell.length_a   1.000
_cell.length_b   1.000
_cell.length_c   1.000
_cell.angle_alpha   90.00
_cell.angle_beta   90.00
_cell.angle_gamma   90.00
#
_symmetry.space_group_name_H-M   'P 1'
#
loop_
_entity.id
_entity.type
_entity.pdbx_description
1 polymer ?
#
loop_
_entity_poly.entity_id
_entity_poly.type
_entity_poly.pdbx_seq_one_letter_code
_entity_poly.pdbx_strand_id
1 'polypeptide(L)'
;MVGLTLEEFQRNQSTRISRDIIGQSEEHEQKMQANAQKLWENAHKKLVALLRLLDQDYDESCEKANRPLDSFSDDDLAYLIHVRLRAMQEVESRRKLPDETNELELGLKELSQKYTDLENELFTAKELIKNLQVEKSALEAHLSAIRQVQKEISSQNNPTQKPDLDNLETLIPVPDWIKTWRGTKVFEKTSTAILVMGEMGLALRPSIIKMMARCLSLAVTNKNLDEALNWLMNPDEESCLELIEQIEGISAQGSSSGGNQPAVLRLTKEGEIAYQVLTGSLPKENEYDKLLRHHSSPEHTILNIQVTEVLNEEGYLIQGQAKPIYLSNGETYIPDIIAVDPKTGEIVFIEVERDVNKDYGTRKMRWMKFFEASNGNLYVFCDNLNCQRAIQGEINLALSGLNYNSFLTNLHGLRNGKRAGKDGSIWFSQRRGN
;
A
#
# COMPACT_ATOMS: atom_id res chain seq x y z
N MET A 1 67.20 40.84 -109.54
CA MET A 1 66.78 41.01 -108.12
C MET A 1 67.87 41.80 -107.43
N VAL A 2 67.67 43.08 -107.16
CA VAL A 2 68.62 43.87 -106.37
C VAL A 2 68.34 43.53 -104.91
N GLY A 3 69.21 42.73 -104.31
CA GLY A 3 69.11 42.34 -102.90
C GLY A 3 69.44 43.54 -102.02
N LEU A 4 68.53 43.88 -101.10
CA LEU A 4 68.82 44.77 -99.98
C LEU A 4 70.09 44.28 -99.27
N THR A 5 70.99 45.20 -98.93
CA THR A 5 72.21 44.85 -98.21
C THR A 5 71.87 44.25 -96.84
N LEU A 6 72.72 43.36 -96.32
CA LEU A 6 72.47 42.69 -95.02
C LEU A 6 72.24 43.71 -93.89
N GLU A 7 72.95 44.82 -93.91
CA GLU A 7 72.78 45.93 -92.96
C GLU A 7 71.41 46.60 -93.08
N GLU A 8 70.93 46.87 -94.30
CA GLU A 8 69.60 47.44 -94.53
C GLU A 8 68.49 46.49 -94.08
N PHE A 9 68.65 45.19 -94.31
CA PHE A 9 67.71 44.18 -93.82
C PHE A 9 67.67 44.12 -92.29
N GLN A 10 68.84 44.07 -91.64
CA GLN A 10 68.93 44.06 -90.17
C GLN A 10 68.40 45.35 -89.55
N ARG A 11 68.69 46.52 -90.13
CA ARG A 11 68.17 47.80 -89.67
C ARG A 11 66.65 47.89 -89.82
N ASN A 12 66.09 47.41 -90.92
CA ASN A 12 64.64 47.34 -91.11
C ASN A 12 63.97 46.37 -90.14
N GLN A 13 64.57 45.20 -89.87
CA GLN A 13 64.08 44.25 -88.87
C GLN A 13 64.12 44.84 -87.45
N SER A 14 65.23 45.47 -87.06
CA SER A 14 65.37 46.12 -85.74
C SER A 14 64.37 47.26 -85.56
N THR A 15 64.17 48.09 -86.60
CA THR A 15 63.17 49.18 -86.57
C THR A 15 61.75 48.64 -86.45
N ARG A 16 61.44 47.53 -87.13
CA ARG A 16 60.13 46.87 -87.07
C ARG A 16 59.89 46.25 -85.70
N ILE A 17 60.84 45.50 -85.16
CA ILE A 17 60.76 44.91 -83.80
C ILE A 17 60.61 46.02 -82.75
N SER A 18 61.37 47.11 -82.86
CA SER A 18 61.28 48.23 -81.92
C SER A 18 59.91 48.90 -81.98
N ARG A 19 59.33 49.09 -83.17
CA ARG A 19 57.94 49.60 -83.29
C ARG A 19 56.91 48.64 -82.74
N ASP A 20 57.06 47.33 -82.97
CA ASP A 20 56.14 46.33 -82.45
C ASP A 20 56.19 46.30 -80.91
N ILE A 21 57.38 46.37 -80.30
CA ILE A 21 57.54 46.44 -78.83
C ILE A 21 56.95 47.73 -78.26
N ILE A 22 57.21 48.89 -78.88
CA ILE A 22 56.64 50.17 -78.44
C ILE A 22 55.12 50.13 -78.56
N GLY A 23 54.58 49.64 -79.69
CA GLY A 23 53.14 49.50 -79.90
C GLY A 23 52.47 48.58 -78.86
N GLN A 24 53.09 47.45 -78.54
CA GLN A 24 52.60 46.55 -77.49
C GLN A 24 52.68 47.19 -76.09
N SER A 25 53.73 47.96 -75.81
CA SER A 25 53.88 48.68 -74.54
C SER A 25 52.81 49.77 -74.38
N GLU A 26 52.57 50.56 -75.42
CA GLU A 26 51.54 51.61 -75.44
C GLU A 26 50.13 51.00 -75.30
N GLU A 27 49.85 49.89 -76.00
CA GLU A 27 48.57 49.18 -75.88
C GLU A 27 48.38 48.61 -74.46
N HIS A 28 49.42 48.04 -73.87
CA HIS A 28 49.38 47.54 -72.50
C HIS A 28 49.17 48.67 -71.47
N GLU A 29 49.85 49.81 -71.64
CA GLU A 29 49.69 50.98 -70.77
C GLU A 29 48.27 51.57 -70.87
N GLN A 30 47.72 51.72 -72.08
CA GLN A 30 46.34 52.17 -72.28
C GLN A 30 45.34 51.21 -71.62
N LYS A 31 45.56 49.89 -71.74
CA LYS A 31 44.71 48.89 -71.10
C LYS A 31 44.79 48.95 -69.57
N MET A 32 45.98 49.19 -69.02
CA MET A 32 46.17 49.34 -67.57
C MET A 32 45.51 50.62 -67.05
N GLN A 33 45.65 51.75 -67.75
CA GLN A 33 44.98 53.00 -67.40
C GLN A 33 43.44 52.87 -67.46
N ALA A 34 42.90 52.25 -68.52
CA ALA A 34 41.47 52.00 -68.65
C ALA A 34 40.93 51.09 -67.52
N ASN A 35 41.70 50.07 -67.14
CA ASN A 35 41.32 49.18 -66.04
C ASN A 35 41.37 49.90 -64.68
N ALA A 36 42.42 50.70 -64.43
CA ALA A 36 42.55 51.51 -63.23
C ALA A 36 41.40 52.51 -63.09
N GLN A 37 41.03 53.19 -64.18
CA GLN A 37 39.91 54.13 -64.19
C GLN A 37 38.59 53.43 -63.91
N LYS A 38 38.34 52.25 -64.51
CA LYS A 38 37.14 51.44 -64.24
C LYS A 38 37.06 50.98 -62.78
N LEU A 39 38.18 50.59 -62.19
CA LEU A 39 38.25 50.20 -60.77
C LEU A 39 37.97 51.40 -59.86
N TRP A 40 38.55 52.56 -60.18
CA TRP A 40 38.34 53.80 -59.45
C TRP A 40 36.86 54.25 -59.49
N GLU A 41 36.24 54.28 -60.68
CA GLU A 41 34.81 54.60 -60.83
C GLU A 41 33.91 53.64 -60.04
N ASN A 42 34.26 52.35 -59.98
CA ASN A 42 33.50 51.38 -59.19
C ASN A 42 33.68 51.62 -57.69
N ALA A 43 34.89 51.93 -57.22
CA ALA A 43 35.13 52.28 -55.82
C ALA A 43 34.36 53.54 -55.40
N HIS A 44 34.40 54.59 -56.23
CA HIS A 44 33.64 55.82 -56.00
C HIS A 44 32.13 55.55 -55.85
N LYS A 45 31.54 54.77 -56.79
CA LYS A 45 30.12 54.37 -56.72
C LYS A 45 29.77 53.63 -55.43
N LYS A 46 30.70 52.82 -54.89
CA LYS A 46 30.49 52.11 -53.63
C LYS A 46 30.51 53.05 -52.42
N LEU A 47 31.38 54.06 -52.42
CA LEU A 47 31.39 55.09 -51.37
C LEU A 47 30.07 55.87 -51.36
N VAL A 48 29.60 56.31 -52.52
CA VAL A 48 28.30 56.99 -52.65
C VAL A 48 27.16 56.11 -52.13
N ALA A 49 27.11 54.84 -52.56
CA ALA A 49 26.06 53.91 -52.11
C ALA A 49 26.09 53.66 -50.60
N LEU A 50 27.28 53.61 -49.98
CA LEU A 50 27.42 53.45 -48.54
C LEU A 50 26.90 54.68 -47.79
N LEU A 51 27.19 55.89 -48.27
CA LEU A 51 26.69 57.11 -47.66
C LEU A 51 25.17 57.22 -47.79
N ARG A 52 24.59 56.87 -48.95
CA ARG A 52 23.14 56.81 -49.15
C ARG A 52 22.44 55.88 -48.16
N LEU A 53 23.06 54.74 -47.84
CA LEU A 53 22.54 53.80 -46.86
C LEU A 53 22.61 54.34 -45.41
N LEU A 54 23.67 55.07 -45.09
CA LEU A 54 23.91 55.58 -43.74
C LEU A 54 23.09 56.84 -43.42
N ASP A 55 22.75 57.66 -44.43
CA ASP A 55 22.04 58.92 -44.24
C ASP A 55 21.20 59.28 -45.47
N GLN A 56 20.04 58.64 -45.58
CA GLN A 56 19.12 58.83 -46.71
C GLN A 56 18.56 60.27 -46.77
N ASP A 57 18.31 60.89 -45.61
CA ASP A 57 17.80 62.27 -45.53
C ASP A 57 18.82 63.29 -46.07
N TYR A 58 20.12 63.02 -45.86
CA TYR A 58 21.19 63.84 -46.42
C TYR A 58 21.34 63.68 -47.94
N ASP A 59 21.19 62.47 -48.48
CA ASP A 59 21.14 62.23 -49.93
C ASP A 59 19.99 63.02 -50.57
N GLU A 60 18.78 62.94 -50.01
CA GLU A 60 17.63 63.71 -50.48
C GLU A 60 17.84 65.23 -50.41
N SER A 61 18.57 65.70 -49.40
CA SER A 61 18.92 67.12 -49.25
C SER A 61 19.95 67.57 -50.29
N CYS A 62 20.92 66.73 -50.61
CA CYS A 62 21.93 66.98 -51.64
C CYS A 62 21.31 67.04 -53.04
N GLU A 63 20.37 66.13 -53.34
CA GLU A 63 19.59 66.14 -54.58
C GLU A 63 18.78 67.44 -54.72
N LYS A 64 18.11 67.89 -53.65
CA LYS A 64 17.35 69.17 -53.64
C LYS A 64 18.24 70.39 -53.83
N ALA A 65 19.49 70.35 -53.36
CA ALA A 65 20.48 71.40 -53.52
C ALA A 65 21.21 71.35 -54.88
N ASN A 66 20.81 70.46 -55.78
CA ASN A 66 21.40 70.25 -57.10
C ASN A 66 22.90 69.90 -57.06
N ARG A 67 23.33 69.20 -56.00
CA ARG A 67 24.69 68.72 -55.80
C ARG A 67 24.62 67.24 -55.39
N PRO A 68 24.42 66.30 -56.34
CA PRO A 68 24.25 64.89 -56.03
C PRO A 68 25.52 64.30 -55.41
N LEU A 69 25.37 63.25 -54.60
CA LEU A 69 26.51 62.60 -53.93
C LEU A 69 27.58 62.09 -54.91
N ASP A 70 27.19 61.72 -56.13
CA ASP A 70 28.10 61.32 -57.22
C ASP A 70 29.05 62.44 -57.70
N SER A 71 28.82 63.68 -57.28
CA SER A 71 29.68 64.84 -57.61
C SER A 71 30.73 65.16 -56.54
N PHE A 72 30.74 64.44 -55.42
CA PHE A 72 31.67 64.69 -54.31
C PHE A 72 33.03 64.07 -54.58
N SER A 73 34.06 64.56 -53.89
CA SER A 73 35.37 63.90 -53.91
C SER A 73 35.35 62.64 -53.04
N ASP A 74 36.24 61.68 -53.32
CA ASP A 74 36.37 60.46 -52.52
C ASP A 74 36.69 60.76 -51.04
N ASP A 75 37.52 61.78 -50.79
CA ASP A 75 37.92 62.21 -49.44
C ASP A 75 36.73 62.77 -48.65
N ASP A 76 35.89 63.58 -49.30
CA ASP A 76 34.68 64.13 -48.67
C ASP A 76 33.68 63.01 -48.34
N LEU A 77 33.46 62.07 -49.27
CA LEU A 77 32.59 60.91 -49.05
C LEU A 77 33.09 60.06 -47.87
N ALA A 78 34.39 59.77 -47.82
CA ALA A 78 34.99 59.00 -46.74
C ALA A 78 34.85 59.70 -45.38
N TYR A 79 35.07 61.02 -45.32
CA TYR A 79 34.90 61.81 -44.11
C TYR A 79 33.44 61.77 -43.61
N LEU A 80 32.47 61.99 -44.49
CA LEU A 80 31.05 61.97 -44.14
C LEU A 80 30.62 60.60 -43.60
N ILE A 81 31.01 59.52 -44.25
CA ILE A 81 30.75 58.14 -43.79
C ILE A 81 31.31 57.93 -42.38
N HIS A 82 32.56 58.35 -42.14
CA HIS A 82 33.20 58.18 -40.84
C HIS A 82 32.49 58.97 -39.73
N VAL A 83 32.05 60.20 -40.00
CA VAL A 83 31.31 61.01 -39.02
C VAL A 83 29.97 60.35 -38.65
N ARG A 84 29.25 59.79 -39.62
CA ARG A 84 27.97 59.11 -39.39
C ARG A 84 28.12 57.83 -38.57
N LEU A 85 29.12 57.01 -38.90
CA LEU A 85 29.42 55.80 -38.14
C LEU A 85 29.77 56.12 -36.67
N ARG A 86 30.53 57.19 -36.42
CA ARG A 86 30.85 57.62 -35.05
C ARG A 86 29.59 58.06 -34.28
N ALA A 87 28.70 58.82 -34.91
CA ALA A 87 27.46 59.27 -34.27
C ALA A 87 26.57 58.08 -33.87
N MET A 88 26.47 57.05 -34.72
CA MET A 88 25.73 55.83 -34.40
C MET A 88 26.33 55.08 -33.20
N GLN A 89 27.66 54.97 -33.13
CA GLN A 89 28.35 54.35 -32.00
C GLN A 89 28.12 55.09 -30.67
N GLU A 90 28.06 56.43 -30.69
CA GLU A 90 27.78 57.22 -29.50
C GLU A 90 26.34 57.02 -28.99
N VAL A 91 25.36 56.89 -29.89
CA VAL A 91 23.95 56.61 -29.53
C VAL A 91 23.81 55.21 -28.91
N GLU A 92 24.51 54.22 -29.46
CA GLU A 92 24.48 52.85 -28.95
C GLU A 92 25.18 52.72 -27.59
N SER A 93 26.24 53.50 -27.37
CA SER A 93 26.94 53.57 -26.07
C SER A 93 26.08 54.20 -24.97
N ARG A 94 25.17 55.13 -25.30
CA ARG A 94 24.24 55.74 -24.34
C ARG A 94 23.05 54.84 -23.96
N ARG A 95 22.71 53.82 -24.77
CA ARG A 95 21.63 52.86 -24.47
C ARG A 95 22.04 51.77 -23.48
N LYS A 96 23.34 51.61 -23.19
CA LYS A 96 23.84 50.66 -22.18
C LYS A 96 24.01 51.36 -20.83
N LEU A 97 22.93 51.45 -20.05
CA LEU A 97 23.01 51.63 -18.59
C LEU A 97 22.97 50.22 -17.96
N PRO A 98 24.09 49.67 -17.47
CA PRO A 98 24.18 48.26 -17.07
C PRO A 98 23.47 47.90 -15.75
N ASP A 99 23.17 48.87 -14.89
CA ASP A 99 22.70 48.58 -13.51
C ASP A 99 21.24 48.12 -13.45
N GLU A 100 20.32 48.79 -14.14
CA GLU A 100 18.88 48.44 -14.09
C GLU A 100 18.58 47.09 -14.76
N THR A 101 19.32 46.74 -15.83
CA THR A 101 19.15 45.45 -16.52
C THR A 101 19.64 44.28 -15.67
N ASN A 102 20.73 44.47 -14.91
CA ASN A 102 21.27 43.43 -14.04
C ASN A 102 20.38 43.18 -12.81
N GLU A 103 19.82 44.23 -12.21
CA GLU A 103 18.85 44.10 -11.11
C GLU A 103 17.57 43.40 -11.55
N LEU A 104 17.06 43.72 -12.76
CA LEU A 104 15.88 43.06 -13.33
C LEU A 104 16.14 41.57 -13.66
N GLU A 105 17.31 41.22 -14.20
CA GLU A 105 17.69 39.82 -14.45
C GLU A 105 17.79 39.02 -13.14
N LEU A 106 18.36 39.61 -12.09
CA LEU A 106 18.49 38.99 -10.79
C LEU A 106 17.11 38.79 -10.13
N GLY A 107 16.23 39.79 -10.22
CA GLY A 107 14.84 39.70 -9.77
C GLY A 107 14.01 38.66 -10.53
N LEU A 108 14.19 38.55 -11.85
CA LEU A 108 13.55 37.51 -12.67
C LEU A 108 14.01 36.11 -12.27
N LYS A 109 15.30 35.94 -11.97
CA LYS A 109 15.86 34.65 -11.53
C LYS A 109 15.33 34.25 -10.15
N GLU A 110 15.27 35.19 -9.20
CA GLU A 110 14.66 34.95 -7.89
C GLU A 110 13.17 34.63 -7.99
N LEU A 111 12.43 35.33 -8.85
CA LEU A 111 11.00 35.09 -9.04
C LEU A 111 10.76 33.73 -9.71
N SER A 112 11.59 33.36 -10.69
CA SER A 112 11.55 32.04 -11.32
C SER A 112 11.84 30.93 -10.29
N GLN A 113 12.81 31.13 -9.40
CA GLN A 113 13.11 30.16 -8.33
C GLN A 113 11.94 30.03 -7.36
N LYS A 114 11.37 31.15 -6.90
CA LYS A 114 10.17 31.13 -6.04
C LYS A 114 8.99 30.44 -6.70
N TYR A 115 8.80 30.63 -8.01
CA TYR A 115 7.75 29.94 -8.75
C TYR A 115 7.98 28.42 -8.78
N THR A 116 9.20 27.97 -9.05
CA THR A 116 9.52 26.53 -9.02
C THR A 116 9.37 25.92 -7.63
N ASP A 117 9.73 26.66 -6.57
CA ASP A 117 9.57 26.20 -5.19
C ASP A 117 8.08 26.08 -4.84
N LEU A 118 7.26 27.09 -5.20
CA LEU A 118 5.81 27.07 -5.03
C LEU A 118 5.13 25.95 -5.83
N GLU A 119 5.57 25.66 -7.05
CA GLU A 119 5.06 24.54 -7.84
C GLU A 119 5.34 23.19 -7.17
N ASN A 120 6.54 23.02 -6.61
CA ASN A 120 6.92 21.82 -5.85
C ASN A 120 6.10 21.70 -4.55
N GLU A 121 5.91 22.78 -3.81
CA GLU A 121 5.05 22.81 -2.61
C GLU A 121 3.59 22.47 -2.97
N LEU A 122 3.08 23.01 -4.08
CA LEU A 122 1.72 22.74 -4.53
C LEU A 122 1.56 21.27 -4.95
N PHE A 123 2.56 20.70 -5.63
CA PHE A 123 2.58 19.28 -5.97
C PHE A 123 2.55 18.39 -4.72
N THR A 124 3.44 18.63 -3.77
CA THR A 124 3.52 17.87 -2.51
C THR A 124 2.23 18.01 -1.68
N ALA A 125 1.66 19.21 -1.60
CA ALA A 125 0.39 19.44 -0.92
C ALA A 125 -0.78 18.69 -1.59
N LYS A 126 -0.84 18.66 -2.92
CA LYS A 126 -1.86 17.88 -3.66
C LYS A 126 -1.72 16.38 -3.41
N GLU A 127 -0.50 15.87 -3.39
CA GLU A 127 -0.22 14.47 -3.08
C GLU A 127 -0.65 14.12 -1.65
N LEU A 128 -0.35 15.01 -0.69
CA LEU A 128 -0.77 14.85 0.70
C LEU A 128 -2.29 14.88 0.87
N ILE A 129 -2.99 15.81 0.19
CA ILE A 129 -4.46 15.86 0.20
C ILE A 129 -5.05 14.57 -0.37
N LYS A 130 -4.50 14.06 -1.48
CA LYS A 130 -4.95 12.80 -2.08
C LYS A 130 -4.76 11.63 -1.10
N ASN A 131 -3.62 11.56 -0.41
CA ASN A 131 -3.35 10.53 0.58
C ASN A 131 -4.31 10.62 1.77
N LEU A 132 -4.55 11.83 2.31
CA LEU A 132 -5.51 12.04 3.39
C LEU A 132 -6.95 11.70 2.99
N GLN A 133 -7.34 11.95 1.73
CA GLN A 133 -8.66 11.53 1.23
C GLN A 133 -8.80 10.02 1.19
N VAL A 134 -7.75 9.29 0.78
CA VAL A 134 -7.72 7.83 0.82
C VAL A 134 -7.81 7.33 2.26
N GLU A 135 -7.01 7.86 3.17
CA GLU A 135 -7.02 7.48 4.59
C GLU A 135 -8.38 7.75 5.25
N LYS A 136 -8.97 8.93 4.98
CA LYS A 136 -10.32 9.26 5.44
C LYS A 136 -11.34 8.24 4.97
N SER A 137 -11.31 7.87 3.68
CA SER A 137 -12.25 6.89 3.13
C SER A 137 -12.09 5.49 3.77
N ALA A 138 -10.85 5.08 4.06
CA ALA A 138 -10.57 3.81 4.73
C ALA A 138 -11.05 3.80 6.20
N LEU A 139 -10.83 4.90 6.92
CA LEU A 139 -11.35 5.09 8.28
C LEU A 139 -12.88 5.10 8.33
N GLU A 140 -13.54 5.75 7.37
CA GLU A 140 -15.00 5.75 7.27
C GLU A 140 -15.55 4.34 7.02
N ALA A 141 -14.90 3.54 6.17
CA ALA A 141 -15.26 2.14 5.93
C ALA A 141 -15.11 1.28 7.21
N HIS A 142 -14.02 1.44 7.94
CA HIS A 142 -13.80 0.73 9.21
C HIS A 142 -14.78 1.14 10.31
N LEU A 143 -15.09 2.44 10.43
CA LEU A 143 -16.13 2.91 11.35
C LEU A 143 -17.51 2.35 10.98
N SER A 144 -17.79 2.21 9.68
CA SER A 144 -19.01 1.53 9.22
C SER A 144 -19.02 0.06 9.66
N ALA A 145 -17.93 -0.67 9.49
CA ALA A 145 -17.80 -2.05 9.93
C ALA A 145 -18.02 -2.20 11.45
N ILE A 146 -17.38 -1.35 12.25
CA ILE A 146 -17.56 -1.33 13.72
C ILE A 146 -19.03 -1.04 14.08
N ARG A 147 -19.67 -0.07 13.44
CA ARG A 147 -21.08 0.28 13.71
C ARG A 147 -22.03 -0.86 13.35
N GLN A 148 -21.77 -1.61 12.28
CA GLN A 148 -22.57 -2.79 11.92
C GLN A 148 -22.51 -3.82 13.04
N VAL A 149 -21.31 -4.13 13.54
CA VAL A 149 -21.09 -5.04 14.67
C VAL A 149 -21.78 -4.53 15.95
N GLN A 150 -21.62 -3.25 16.29
CA GLN A 150 -22.24 -2.66 17.49
C GLN A 150 -23.77 -2.62 17.45
N LYS A 151 -24.36 -2.29 16.29
CA LYS A 151 -25.81 -2.31 16.09
C LYS A 151 -26.37 -3.70 16.31
N GLU A 152 -25.63 -4.72 15.88
CA GLU A 152 -26.02 -6.10 16.03
C GLU A 152 -25.90 -6.61 17.46
N ILE A 153 -24.81 -6.26 18.17
CA ILE A 153 -24.65 -6.54 19.59
C ILE A 153 -25.83 -5.93 20.38
N SER A 154 -26.17 -4.67 20.07
CA SER A 154 -27.31 -3.97 20.71
C SER A 154 -28.65 -4.64 20.39
N SER A 155 -28.81 -5.18 19.18
CA SER A 155 -30.04 -5.90 18.78
C SER A 155 -30.17 -7.26 19.46
N GLN A 156 -29.06 -7.90 19.83
CA GLN A 156 -29.04 -9.15 20.60
C GLN A 156 -29.21 -8.91 22.11
N ASN A 157 -28.85 -7.72 22.61
CA ASN A 157 -29.03 -7.32 24.01
C ASN A 157 -30.44 -6.78 24.33
N ASN A 158 -31.30 -6.60 23.33
CA ASN A 158 -32.73 -6.46 23.61
C ASN A 158 -33.24 -7.81 24.12
N PRO A 159 -33.92 -7.86 25.28
CA PRO A 159 -34.45 -9.11 25.78
C PRO A 159 -35.50 -9.60 24.80
N THR A 160 -35.11 -10.54 23.94
CA THR A 160 -36.04 -11.43 23.27
C THR A 160 -36.94 -11.96 24.37
N GLN A 161 -38.24 -11.73 24.21
CA GLN A 161 -39.29 -12.18 25.13
C GLN A 161 -38.91 -13.55 25.66
N LYS A 162 -38.88 -13.67 27.00
CA LYS A 162 -38.84 -14.96 27.68
C LYS A 162 -39.78 -15.89 26.91
N PRO A 163 -39.34 -17.08 26.46
CA PRO A 163 -40.33 -18.11 26.20
C PRO A 163 -41.10 -18.26 27.52
N ASP A 164 -42.43 -18.24 27.44
CA ASP A 164 -43.30 -18.57 28.56
C ASP A 164 -42.78 -19.87 29.19
N LEU A 165 -42.10 -19.72 30.33
CA LEU A 165 -41.63 -20.81 31.16
C LEU A 165 -42.64 -21.08 32.29
N ASP A 166 -43.89 -20.65 32.09
CA ASP A 166 -45.04 -21.12 32.85
C ASP A 166 -45.55 -22.39 32.17
N ASN A 167 -44.76 -23.47 32.26
CA ASN A 167 -45.18 -24.88 32.22
C ASN A 167 -43.97 -25.78 31.99
N LEU A 168 -43.15 -26.00 33.02
CA LEU A 168 -42.41 -27.26 33.14
C LEU A 168 -42.14 -27.61 34.61
N GLU A 169 -43.14 -27.50 35.48
CA GLU A 169 -43.22 -28.35 36.68
C GLU A 169 -43.63 -29.77 36.27
N THR A 170 -42.89 -30.38 35.36
CA THR A 170 -42.84 -31.84 35.32
C THR A 170 -41.66 -32.24 36.19
N LEU A 171 -41.98 -32.70 37.40
CA LEU A 171 -41.14 -33.61 38.16
C LEU A 171 -40.74 -34.75 37.22
N ILE A 172 -39.63 -34.60 36.48
CA ILE A 172 -39.05 -35.70 35.73
C ILE A 172 -38.79 -36.79 36.79
N PRO A 173 -39.46 -37.95 36.72
CA PRO A 173 -39.22 -39.01 37.67
C PRO A 173 -37.75 -39.35 37.57
N VAL A 174 -37.00 -39.15 38.67
CA VAL A 174 -35.55 -39.39 38.70
C VAL A 174 -35.31 -40.84 38.25
N PRO A 175 -34.67 -41.07 37.08
CA PRO A 175 -34.42 -42.41 36.60
C PRO A 175 -33.62 -43.23 37.61
N ASP A 176 -33.86 -44.53 37.68
CA ASP A 176 -33.22 -45.38 38.68
C ASP A 176 -31.69 -45.43 38.53
N TRP A 177 -31.18 -45.33 37.30
CA TRP A 177 -29.74 -45.23 37.04
C TRP A 177 -29.10 -43.98 37.67
N ILE A 178 -29.82 -42.86 37.82
CA ILE A 178 -29.31 -41.67 38.51
C ILE A 178 -29.12 -41.93 40.00
N LYS A 179 -30.01 -42.72 40.62
CA LYS A 179 -29.88 -43.10 42.03
C LYS A 179 -28.64 -43.98 42.22
N THR A 180 -28.43 -44.94 41.32
CA THR A 180 -27.23 -45.79 41.30
C THR A 180 -25.96 -44.94 41.13
N TRP A 181 -25.95 -44.03 40.15
CA TRP A 181 -24.84 -43.13 39.89
C TRP A 181 -24.49 -42.24 41.10
N ARG A 182 -25.50 -41.67 41.79
CA ARG A 182 -25.31 -40.88 43.03
C ARG A 182 -24.67 -41.67 44.18
N GLY A 183 -24.84 -42.99 44.18
CA GLY A 183 -24.23 -43.89 45.17
C GLY A 183 -22.76 -44.24 44.88
N THR A 184 -22.25 -43.91 43.69
CA THR A 184 -20.88 -44.26 43.30
C THR A 184 -19.84 -43.35 43.97
N LYS A 185 -18.62 -43.87 44.17
CA LYS A 185 -17.49 -43.08 44.72
C LYS A 185 -16.97 -42.01 43.76
N VAL A 186 -17.28 -42.13 42.47
CA VAL A 186 -16.84 -41.20 41.43
C VAL A 186 -17.83 -40.04 41.22
N PHE A 187 -19.01 -40.12 41.85
CA PHE A 187 -20.13 -39.20 41.64
C PHE A 187 -19.74 -37.72 41.73
N GLU A 188 -18.95 -37.31 42.73
CA GLU A 188 -18.55 -35.90 42.90
C GLU A 188 -17.82 -35.35 41.66
N LYS A 189 -16.86 -36.13 41.14
CA LYS A 189 -16.06 -35.73 39.98
C LYS A 189 -16.88 -35.81 38.69
N THR A 190 -17.65 -36.89 38.53
CA THR A 190 -18.45 -37.09 37.33
C THR A 190 -19.62 -36.11 37.23
N SER A 191 -20.28 -35.79 38.35
CA SER A 191 -21.35 -34.79 38.37
C SER A 191 -20.79 -33.39 38.10
N THR A 192 -19.59 -33.08 38.60
CA THR A 192 -18.91 -31.83 38.25
C THR A 192 -18.63 -31.74 36.75
N ALA A 193 -18.22 -32.83 36.09
CA ALA A 193 -18.03 -32.83 34.63
C ALA A 193 -19.34 -32.50 33.89
N ILE A 194 -20.44 -33.14 34.27
CA ILE A 194 -21.78 -32.89 33.70
C ILE A 194 -22.21 -31.44 33.94
N LEU A 195 -22.01 -30.91 35.14
CA LEU A 195 -22.32 -29.52 35.47
C LEU A 195 -21.49 -28.55 34.63
N VAL A 196 -20.18 -28.76 34.52
CA VAL A 196 -19.30 -27.92 33.71
C VAL A 196 -19.71 -27.93 32.23
N MET A 197 -19.96 -29.11 31.67
CA MET A 197 -20.37 -29.24 30.27
C MET A 197 -21.73 -28.61 30.01
N GLY A 198 -22.72 -28.87 30.87
CA GLY A 198 -24.08 -28.35 30.69
C GLY A 198 -24.23 -26.86 31.02
N GLU A 199 -23.52 -26.34 32.01
CA GLU A 199 -23.65 -24.93 32.41
C GLU A 199 -22.87 -24.01 31.47
N MET A 200 -21.72 -24.47 30.95
CA MET A 200 -20.83 -23.65 30.12
C MET A 200 -20.88 -24.00 28.63
N GLY A 201 -21.37 -25.18 28.25
CA GLY A 201 -21.38 -25.66 26.87
C GLY A 201 -20.00 -26.11 26.36
N LEU A 202 -19.02 -26.32 27.25
CA LEU A 202 -17.64 -26.66 26.83
C LEU A 202 -17.59 -28.01 26.12
N ALA A 203 -16.85 -28.06 25.01
CA ALA A 203 -16.70 -29.25 24.19
C ALA A 203 -15.29 -29.86 24.27
N LEU A 204 -14.25 -29.04 24.45
CA LEU A 204 -12.88 -29.54 24.43
C LEU A 204 -12.50 -30.22 25.75
N ARG A 205 -12.05 -31.48 25.70
CA ARG A 205 -11.62 -32.25 26.89
C ARG A 205 -10.64 -31.49 27.79
N PRO A 206 -9.56 -30.84 27.29
CA PRO A 206 -8.65 -30.08 28.15
C PRO A 206 -9.33 -28.93 28.90
N SER A 207 -10.30 -28.27 28.27
CA SER A 207 -11.04 -27.12 28.80
C SER A 207 -12.02 -27.56 29.88
N ILE A 208 -12.70 -28.68 29.65
CA ILE A 208 -13.54 -29.36 30.65
C ILE A 208 -12.69 -29.72 31.87
N ILE A 209 -11.54 -30.39 31.69
CA ILE A 209 -10.63 -30.75 32.80
C ILE A 209 -10.15 -29.50 33.56
N LYS A 210 -9.76 -28.44 32.85
CA LYS A 210 -9.32 -27.18 33.46
C LYS A 210 -10.41 -26.55 34.32
N MET A 211 -11.66 -26.57 33.87
CA MET A 211 -12.78 -26.03 34.64
C MET A 211 -13.18 -26.94 35.80
N MET A 212 -13.21 -28.26 35.61
CA MET A 212 -13.43 -29.22 36.71
C MET A 212 -12.40 -29.05 37.81
N ALA A 213 -11.12 -28.91 37.44
CA ALA A 213 -10.03 -28.64 38.38
C ALA A 213 -10.29 -27.37 39.20
N ARG A 214 -10.77 -26.30 38.55
CA ARG A 214 -11.15 -25.05 39.21
C ARG A 214 -12.34 -25.23 40.16
N CYS A 215 -13.42 -25.90 39.74
CA CYS A 215 -14.60 -26.14 40.57
C CYS A 215 -14.29 -27.01 41.80
N LEU A 216 -13.44 -28.02 41.64
CA LEU A 216 -13.06 -28.94 42.72
C LEU A 216 -11.84 -28.47 43.53
N SER A 217 -11.25 -27.32 43.20
CA SER A 217 -10.01 -26.83 43.80
C SER A 217 -8.85 -27.85 43.72
N LEU A 218 -8.74 -28.55 42.59
CA LEU A 218 -7.72 -29.56 42.30
C LEU A 218 -6.70 -29.02 41.29
N ALA A 219 -5.53 -29.67 41.22
CA ALA A 219 -4.58 -29.42 40.14
C ALA A 219 -5.10 -29.97 38.81
N VAL A 220 -4.86 -29.25 37.71
CA VAL A 220 -5.25 -29.67 36.34
C VAL A 220 -4.60 -30.99 35.94
N THR A 221 -3.43 -31.31 36.51
CA THR A 221 -2.69 -32.57 36.28
C THR A 221 -3.22 -33.76 37.09
N ASN A 222 -4.32 -33.60 37.82
CA ASN A 222 -4.90 -34.67 38.62
C ASN A 222 -5.51 -35.74 37.72
N LYS A 223 -4.87 -36.91 37.65
CA LYS A 223 -5.28 -38.04 36.80
C LYS A 223 -6.73 -38.46 37.02
N ASN A 224 -7.25 -38.27 38.23
CA ASN A 224 -8.63 -38.63 38.55
C ASN A 224 -9.69 -37.82 37.79
N LEU A 225 -9.34 -36.65 37.25
CA LEU A 225 -10.25 -35.85 36.42
C LEU A 225 -10.42 -36.48 35.04
N ASP A 226 -9.33 -36.98 34.47
CA ASP A 226 -9.35 -37.69 33.19
C ASP A 226 -10.06 -39.04 33.33
N GLU A 227 -9.80 -39.77 34.42
CA GLU A 227 -10.51 -41.00 34.77
C GLU A 227 -12.02 -40.77 34.93
N ALA A 228 -12.45 -39.64 35.52
CA ALA A 228 -13.87 -39.32 35.65
C ALA A 228 -14.54 -39.12 34.27
N LEU A 229 -13.85 -38.48 33.32
CA LEU A 229 -14.36 -38.35 31.96
C LEU A 229 -14.36 -39.68 31.21
N ASN A 230 -13.35 -40.53 31.41
CA ASN A 230 -13.32 -41.88 30.83
C ASN A 230 -14.46 -42.75 31.36
N TRP A 231 -14.73 -42.69 32.66
CA TRP A 231 -15.84 -43.39 33.29
C TRP A 231 -17.20 -42.94 32.73
N LEU A 232 -17.38 -41.64 32.43
CA LEU A 232 -18.63 -41.13 31.84
C LEU A 232 -18.85 -41.56 30.39
N MET A 233 -17.78 -41.88 29.67
CA MET A 233 -17.84 -42.41 28.30
C MET A 233 -17.98 -43.93 28.26
N ASN A 234 -17.37 -44.63 29.23
CA ASN A 234 -17.39 -46.09 29.33
C ASN A 234 -17.55 -46.48 30.81
N PRO A 235 -18.78 -46.47 31.34
CA PRO A 235 -19.00 -46.86 32.73
C PRO A 235 -18.72 -48.35 32.93
N ASP A 236 -17.89 -48.69 33.92
CA ASP A 236 -17.42 -50.07 34.19
C ASP A 236 -18.50 -51.03 34.76
N GLU A 237 -19.78 -50.65 34.77
CA GLU A 237 -20.86 -51.45 35.36
C GLU A 237 -22.10 -51.52 34.45
N GLU A 238 -22.76 -52.69 34.40
CA GLU A 238 -24.02 -52.98 33.69
C GLU A 238 -25.22 -52.08 34.10
N SER A 239 -25.02 -51.05 34.93
CA SER A 239 -26.07 -50.22 35.53
C SER A 239 -26.01 -48.73 35.20
N CYS A 240 -24.92 -48.24 34.59
CA CYS A 240 -24.77 -46.82 34.23
C CYS A 240 -24.71 -46.65 32.70
N LEU A 241 -25.43 -45.64 32.20
CA LEU A 241 -25.45 -45.28 30.79
C LEU A 241 -24.27 -44.37 30.47
N GLU A 242 -23.83 -44.37 29.21
CA GLU A 242 -22.86 -43.41 28.69
C GLU A 242 -23.46 -42.01 28.76
N LEU A 243 -22.87 -41.13 29.58
CA LEU A 243 -23.39 -39.76 29.80
C LEU A 243 -22.67 -38.73 28.93
N ILE A 244 -21.50 -39.09 28.41
CA ILE A 244 -20.69 -38.28 27.52
C ILE A 244 -20.27 -39.15 26.35
N GLU A 245 -20.26 -38.59 25.15
CA GLU A 245 -19.68 -39.21 23.96
C GLU A 245 -18.55 -38.36 23.41
N GLN A 246 -17.57 -39.02 22.78
CA GLN A 246 -16.54 -38.34 21.99
C GLN A 246 -17.02 -38.25 20.53
N ILE A 247 -16.93 -37.06 19.95
CA ILE A 247 -17.29 -36.84 18.54
C ILE A 247 -16.25 -37.54 17.65
N GLU A 248 -16.71 -38.49 16.83
CA GLU A 248 -15.90 -39.23 15.87
C GLU A 248 -15.67 -38.45 14.56
N GLY A 249 -14.74 -38.94 13.72
CA GLY A 249 -14.46 -38.35 12.40
C GLY A 249 -13.53 -37.12 12.42
N ILE A 250 -13.01 -36.75 13.58
CA ILE A 250 -12.02 -35.68 13.75
C ILE A 250 -10.63 -36.31 13.65
N SER A 251 -9.79 -35.81 12.75
CA SER A 251 -8.41 -36.28 12.61
C SER A 251 -7.62 -36.07 13.92
N ALA A 252 -7.05 -37.15 14.46
CA ALA A 252 -6.23 -37.09 15.68
C ALA A 252 -4.96 -36.22 15.48
N GLN A 253 -4.44 -36.17 14.24
CA GLN A 253 -3.40 -35.24 13.85
C GLN A 253 -4.02 -33.88 13.48
N GLY A 254 -3.44 -32.82 14.07
CA GLY A 254 -3.63 -31.42 13.68
C GLY A 254 -3.18 -31.15 12.25
N SER A 255 -2.84 -29.89 11.93
CA SER A 255 -2.24 -29.57 10.63
C SER A 255 -1.08 -30.52 10.27
N SER A 256 -0.77 -30.60 8.98
CA SER A 256 0.33 -31.39 8.38
C SER A 256 1.71 -31.22 9.03
N SER A 257 1.86 -30.27 9.97
CA SER A 257 3.12 -29.92 10.65
C SER A 257 3.18 -30.30 12.15
N GLY A 258 2.16 -30.99 12.70
CA GLY A 258 2.22 -31.63 14.02
C GLY A 258 1.52 -30.88 15.16
N GLY A 259 0.82 -31.66 15.98
CA GLY A 259 0.04 -31.26 17.16
C GLY A 259 -1.19 -32.17 17.28
N ASN A 260 -1.43 -32.81 18.42
CA ASN A 260 -2.65 -33.62 18.59
C ASN A 260 -3.85 -32.70 18.79
N GLN A 261 -4.94 -32.96 18.09
CA GLN A 261 -6.19 -32.27 18.36
C GLN A 261 -6.77 -32.74 19.69
N PRO A 262 -7.36 -31.84 20.49
CA PRO A 262 -8.08 -32.25 21.68
C PRO A 262 -9.26 -33.13 21.29
N ALA A 263 -9.56 -34.12 22.13
CA ALA A 263 -10.82 -34.82 22.05
C ALA A 263 -11.97 -33.83 22.26
N VAL A 264 -12.97 -33.92 21.39
CA VAL A 264 -14.21 -33.13 21.47
C VAL A 264 -15.29 -34.00 22.07
N LEU A 265 -15.89 -33.53 23.14
CA LEU A 265 -16.87 -34.25 23.95
C LEU A 265 -18.23 -33.55 23.89
N ARG A 266 -19.30 -34.34 23.98
CA ARG A 266 -20.69 -33.89 24.03
C ARG A 266 -21.46 -34.67 25.08
N LEU A 267 -22.46 -34.03 25.71
CA LEU A 267 -23.42 -34.74 26.55
C LEU A 267 -24.33 -35.61 25.68
N THR A 268 -24.47 -36.88 26.02
CA THR A 268 -25.52 -37.74 25.43
C THR A 268 -26.89 -37.28 25.93
N LYS A 269 -27.99 -37.83 25.40
CA LYS A 269 -29.34 -37.52 25.91
C LYS A 269 -29.47 -37.84 27.40
N GLU A 270 -28.83 -38.93 27.83
CA GLU A 270 -28.75 -39.38 29.20
C GLU A 270 -27.92 -38.38 30.05
N GLY A 271 -26.83 -37.86 29.49
CA GLY A 271 -26.05 -36.77 30.09
C GLY A 271 -26.83 -35.46 30.25
N GLU A 272 -27.66 -35.10 29.26
CA GLU A 272 -28.56 -33.94 29.34
C GLU A 272 -29.62 -34.13 30.45
N ILE A 273 -30.19 -35.33 30.55
CA ILE A 273 -31.12 -35.69 31.64
C ILE A 273 -30.39 -35.63 32.99
N ALA A 274 -29.15 -36.12 33.09
CA ALA A 274 -28.35 -35.99 34.31
C ALA A 274 -28.17 -34.53 34.71
N TYR A 275 -27.81 -33.65 33.77
CA TYR A 275 -27.68 -32.22 34.03
C TYR A 275 -29.00 -31.59 34.49
N GLN A 276 -30.11 -31.92 33.83
CA GLN A 276 -31.43 -31.41 34.18
C GLN A 276 -31.88 -31.87 35.56
N VAL A 277 -31.58 -33.10 35.94
CA VAL A 277 -31.89 -33.62 37.28
C VAL A 277 -30.99 -33.02 38.37
N LEU A 278 -29.76 -32.63 38.03
CA LEU A 278 -28.84 -31.97 38.96
C LEU A 278 -29.16 -30.48 39.17
N THR A 279 -29.64 -29.79 38.14
CA THR A 279 -29.77 -28.32 38.14
C THR A 279 -31.21 -27.81 38.06
N GLY A 280 -32.15 -28.64 37.61
CA GLY A 280 -33.51 -28.23 37.24
C GLY A 280 -33.60 -27.47 35.91
N SER A 281 -32.50 -27.34 35.16
CA SER A 281 -32.42 -26.54 33.93
C SER A 281 -31.93 -27.38 32.74
N LEU A 282 -32.26 -26.95 31.52
CA LEU A 282 -31.68 -27.57 30.32
C LEU A 282 -30.22 -27.16 30.16
N PRO A 283 -29.33 -28.07 29.69
CA PRO A 283 -27.95 -27.74 29.42
C PRO A 283 -27.85 -26.73 28.28
N LYS A 284 -26.82 -25.88 28.31
CA LYS A 284 -26.45 -25.05 27.17
C LYS A 284 -26.00 -25.93 26.01
N GLU A 285 -26.25 -25.44 24.81
CA GLU A 285 -25.79 -26.07 23.58
C GLU A 285 -24.26 -26.22 23.59
N ASN A 286 -23.78 -27.37 23.13
CA ASN A 286 -22.36 -27.65 22.98
C ASN A 286 -21.71 -26.65 22.01
N GLU A 287 -20.62 -26.01 22.44
CA GLU A 287 -19.96 -24.94 21.70
C GLU A 287 -19.44 -25.42 20.33
N TYR A 288 -18.99 -26.68 20.23
CA TYR A 288 -18.53 -27.24 18.97
C TYR A 288 -19.68 -27.43 17.99
N ASP A 289 -20.79 -28.01 18.42
CA ASP A 289 -21.97 -28.18 17.56
C ASP A 289 -22.54 -26.84 17.09
N LYS A 290 -22.56 -25.84 17.99
CA LYS A 290 -22.98 -24.47 17.68
C LYS A 290 -22.10 -23.84 16.59
N LEU A 291 -20.78 -23.93 16.75
CA LEU A 291 -19.82 -23.30 15.84
C LEU A 291 -19.67 -24.08 14.52
N LEU A 292 -19.76 -25.41 14.53
CA LEU A 292 -19.59 -26.26 13.35
C LEU A 292 -20.58 -25.90 12.23
N ARG A 293 -21.79 -25.44 12.58
CA ARG A 293 -22.81 -24.98 11.60
C ARG A 293 -22.35 -23.79 10.75
N HIS A 294 -21.27 -23.13 11.14
CA HIS A 294 -20.83 -21.85 10.56
C HIS A 294 -19.38 -21.86 10.05
N HIS A 295 -18.62 -22.92 10.33
CA HIS A 295 -17.25 -23.05 9.87
C HIS A 295 -17.09 -24.15 8.81
N SER A 296 -16.05 -24.01 7.98
CA SER A 296 -15.87 -24.86 6.80
C SER A 296 -15.38 -26.28 7.10
N SER A 297 -14.81 -26.54 8.29
CA SER A 297 -14.26 -27.86 8.63
C SER A 297 -14.24 -28.09 10.15
N PRO A 298 -14.46 -29.33 10.63
CA PRO A 298 -14.36 -29.73 12.04
C PRO A 298 -13.16 -29.15 12.77
N GLU A 299 -11.98 -29.20 12.15
CA GLU A 299 -10.79 -28.81 12.88
C GLU A 299 -10.50 -27.32 12.84
N HIS A 300 -11.06 -26.59 11.85
CA HIS A 300 -11.07 -25.12 11.90
C HIS A 300 -12.00 -24.64 13.01
N THR A 301 -13.12 -25.33 13.25
CA THR A 301 -13.99 -25.11 14.42
C THR A 301 -13.22 -25.30 15.73
N ILE A 302 -12.50 -26.43 15.88
CA ILE A 302 -11.69 -26.71 17.08
C ILE A 302 -10.63 -25.63 17.28
N LEU A 303 -9.94 -25.21 16.22
CA LEU A 303 -8.93 -24.16 16.31
C LEU A 303 -9.56 -22.83 16.74
N ASN A 304 -10.73 -22.46 16.21
CA ASN A 304 -11.46 -21.26 16.65
C ASN A 304 -11.83 -21.29 18.13
N ILE A 305 -12.30 -22.43 18.65
CA ILE A 305 -12.57 -22.58 20.10
C ILE A 305 -11.29 -22.34 20.90
N GLN A 306 -10.19 -22.98 20.51
CA GLN A 306 -8.90 -22.83 21.20
C GLN A 306 -8.36 -21.40 21.16
N VAL A 307 -8.50 -20.70 20.03
CA VAL A 307 -8.11 -19.30 19.89
C VAL A 307 -8.97 -18.42 20.80
N THR A 308 -10.28 -18.68 20.85
CA THR A 308 -11.23 -17.97 21.71
C THR A 308 -10.86 -18.13 23.19
N GLU A 309 -10.48 -19.33 23.63
CA GLU A 309 -10.00 -19.61 24.98
C GLU A 309 -8.74 -18.79 25.31
N VAL A 310 -7.75 -18.80 24.42
CA VAL A 310 -6.52 -18.01 24.59
C VAL A 310 -6.84 -16.51 24.68
N LEU A 311 -7.69 -16.00 23.80
CA LEU A 311 -8.08 -14.59 23.80
C LEU A 311 -8.76 -14.20 25.11
N ASN A 312 -9.71 -15.01 25.59
CA ASN A 312 -10.37 -14.80 26.89
C ASN A 312 -9.38 -14.82 28.06
N GLU A 313 -8.40 -15.74 28.05
CA GLU A 313 -7.35 -15.82 29.08
C GLU A 313 -6.46 -14.58 29.12
N GLU A 314 -6.26 -13.94 27.97
CA GLU A 314 -5.47 -12.71 27.82
C GLU A 314 -6.35 -11.44 28.00
N GLY A 315 -7.62 -11.60 28.36
CA GLY A 315 -8.54 -10.53 28.71
C GLY A 315 -9.33 -9.93 27.55
N TYR A 316 -9.20 -10.45 26.33
CA TYR A 316 -10.03 -10.03 25.21
C TYR A 316 -11.50 -10.41 25.45
N LEU A 317 -12.42 -9.51 25.08
CA LEU A 317 -13.86 -9.76 25.20
C LEU A 317 -14.43 -10.16 23.85
N ILE A 318 -14.80 -11.44 23.72
CA ILE A 318 -15.33 -12.01 22.47
C ILE A 318 -16.74 -11.48 22.21
N GLN A 319 -16.95 -10.87 21.05
CA GLN A 319 -18.21 -10.25 20.64
C GLN A 319 -19.11 -11.26 19.94
N GLY A 320 -19.51 -12.30 20.67
CA GLY A 320 -20.44 -13.33 20.19
C GLY A 320 -20.02 -13.96 18.86
N GLN A 321 -21.01 -14.35 18.07
CA GLN A 321 -20.78 -14.96 16.75
C GLN A 321 -20.50 -13.88 15.71
N ALA A 322 -19.45 -14.06 14.91
CA ALA A 322 -19.10 -13.16 13.82
C ALA A 322 -20.21 -13.11 12.77
N LYS A 323 -20.50 -11.90 12.28
CA LYS A 323 -21.55 -11.65 11.28
C LYS A 323 -20.99 -10.98 10.02
N PRO A 324 -21.71 -11.02 8.90
CA PRO A 324 -21.28 -10.39 7.67
C PRO A 324 -21.13 -8.87 7.82
N ILE A 325 -19.94 -8.38 7.48
CA ILE A 325 -19.61 -6.96 7.34
C ILE A 325 -19.77 -6.60 5.86
N TYR A 326 -20.61 -5.61 5.57
CA TYR A 326 -20.78 -5.09 4.22
C TYR A 326 -19.69 -4.07 3.90
N LEU A 327 -18.92 -4.35 2.85
CA LEU A 327 -17.80 -3.53 2.36
C LEU A 327 -18.28 -2.45 1.40
N SER A 328 -17.42 -1.45 1.15
CA SER A 328 -17.74 -0.30 0.30
C SER A 328 -18.02 -0.68 -1.16
N ASN A 329 -17.43 -1.78 -1.62
CA ASN A 329 -17.60 -2.34 -2.95
C ASN A 329 -18.86 -3.21 -3.11
N GLY A 330 -19.68 -3.36 -2.05
CA GLY A 330 -20.89 -4.20 -2.04
C GLY A 330 -20.63 -5.68 -1.74
N GLU A 331 -19.38 -6.10 -1.58
CA GLU A 331 -19.05 -7.45 -1.12
C GLU A 331 -19.24 -7.58 0.40
N THR A 332 -19.20 -8.83 0.87
CA THR A 332 -19.25 -9.14 2.30
C THR A 332 -17.96 -9.79 2.78
N TYR A 333 -17.62 -9.47 4.03
CA TYR A 333 -16.51 -10.06 4.76
C TYR A 333 -17.03 -10.61 6.09
N ILE A 334 -16.67 -11.85 6.44
CA ILE A 334 -17.03 -12.47 7.71
C ILE A 334 -15.70 -12.83 8.39
N PRO A 335 -15.30 -12.14 9.47
CA PRO A 335 -14.14 -12.54 10.23
C PRO A 335 -14.40 -13.85 10.97
N ASP A 336 -13.36 -14.63 11.26
CA ASP A 336 -13.50 -15.83 12.07
C ASP A 336 -13.88 -15.48 13.53
N ILE A 337 -13.24 -14.45 14.11
CA ILE A 337 -13.49 -13.98 15.49
C ILE A 337 -13.57 -12.45 15.53
N ILE A 338 -14.49 -11.93 16.34
CA ILE A 338 -14.58 -10.51 16.69
C ILE A 338 -14.33 -10.38 18.19
N ALA A 339 -13.40 -9.53 18.58
CA ALA A 339 -13.06 -9.32 19.98
C ALA A 339 -12.87 -7.83 20.29
N VAL A 340 -12.95 -7.46 21.56
CA VAL A 340 -12.52 -6.14 22.05
C VAL A 340 -11.16 -6.28 22.70
N ASP A 341 -10.19 -5.48 22.25
CA ASP A 341 -8.86 -5.44 22.82
C ASP A 341 -8.91 -4.83 24.23
N PRO A 342 -8.39 -5.52 25.27
CA PRO A 342 -8.48 -5.05 26.65
C PRO A 342 -7.65 -3.80 26.92
N LYS A 343 -6.63 -3.52 26.11
CA LYS A 343 -5.74 -2.37 26.30
C LYS A 343 -6.28 -1.11 25.65
N THR A 344 -6.87 -1.22 24.46
CA THR A 344 -7.35 -0.06 23.70
C THR A 344 -8.87 0.12 23.78
N GLY A 345 -9.62 -0.93 24.10
CA GLY A 345 -11.07 -0.96 24.01
C GLY A 345 -11.61 -1.02 22.58
N GLU A 346 -10.74 -1.19 21.58
CA GLU A 346 -11.13 -1.23 20.18
C GLU A 346 -11.63 -2.61 19.78
N ILE A 347 -12.59 -2.64 18.85
CA ILE A 347 -13.02 -3.89 18.21
C ILE A 347 -11.94 -4.32 17.21
N VAL A 348 -11.46 -5.55 17.35
CA VAL A 348 -10.51 -6.19 16.46
C VAL A 348 -11.15 -7.38 15.76
N PHE A 349 -10.83 -7.51 14.47
CA PHE A 349 -11.20 -8.65 13.65
C PHE A 349 -10.01 -9.60 13.55
N ILE A 350 -10.25 -10.88 13.81
CA ILE A 350 -9.20 -11.90 13.89
C ILE A 350 -9.52 -13.04 12.93
N GLU A 351 -8.54 -13.41 12.11
CA GLU A 351 -8.61 -14.57 11.23
C GLU A 351 -7.86 -15.77 11.79
N VAL A 352 -8.40 -16.97 11.61
CA VAL A 352 -7.84 -18.22 12.13
C VAL A 352 -7.45 -19.14 10.97
N GLU A 353 -6.16 -19.45 10.84
CA GLU A 353 -5.59 -20.13 9.67
C GLU A 353 -4.87 -21.44 10.05
N ARG A 354 -5.10 -22.51 9.26
CA ARG A 354 -4.54 -23.86 9.53
C ARG A 354 -3.92 -24.60 8.35
N ASP A 355 -3.90 -24.02 7.16
CA ASP A 355 -3.13 -24.52 6.00
C ASP A 355 -3.07 -23.48 4.87
N VAL A 356 -2.07 -23.59 3.98
CA VAL A 356 -1.88 -22.74 2.79
C VAL A 356 -2.01 -23.55 1.50
N ASN A 357 -3.16 -24.22 1.32
CA ASN A 357 -3.42 -25.06 0.15
C ASN A 357 -4.62 -24.61 -0.71
N LYS A 358 -5.07 -23.35 -0.56
CA LYS A 358 -6.16 -22.80 -1.39
C LYS A 358 -5.60 -22.00 -2.58
N ASP A 359 -6.44 -21.86 -3.61
CA ASP A 359 -6.17 -21.04 -4.78
C ASP A 359 -5.73 -19.61 -4.41
N TYR A 360 -4.62 -19.16 -5.00
CA TYR A 360 -3.98 -17.89 -4.69
C TYR A 360 -4.91 -16.69 -4.95
N GLY A 361 -5.71 -16.72 -6.02
CA GLY A 361 -6.62 -15.62 -6.36
C GLY A 361 -7.70 -15.43 -5.29
N THR A 362 -8.29 -16.53 -4.83
CA THR A 362 -9.30 -16.53 -3.76
C THR A 362 -8.71 -16.04 -2.43
N ARG A 363 -7.48 -16.47 -2.09
CA ARG A 363 -6.79 -16.04 -0.86
C ARG A 363 -6.41 -14.56 -0.90
N LYS A 364 -5.90 -14.06 -2.02
CA LYS A 364 -5.60 -12.62 -2.21
C LYS A 364 -6.85 -11.77 -1.98
N MET A 365 -8.00 -12.17 -2.52
CA MET A 365 -9.26 -11.45 -2.32
C MET A 365 -9.68 -11.45 -0.85
N ARG A 366 -9.51 -12.56 -0.11
CA ARG A 366 -9.78 -12.59 1.34
C ARG A 366 -8.95 -11.55 2.10
N TRP A 367 -7.64 -11.46 1.82
CA TRP A 367 -6.80 -10.47 2.48
C TRP A 367 -7.14 -9.03 2.14
N MET A 368 -7.54 -8.75 0.89
CA MET A 368 -8.02 -7.42 0.51
C MET A 368 -9.30 -7.04 1.27
N LYS A 369 -10.24 -7.98 1.39
CA LYS A 369 -11.48 -7.79 2.18
C LYS A 369 -11.19 -7.54 3.65
N PHE A 370 -10.29 -8.34 4.23
CA PHE A 370 -9.86 -8.16 5.62
C PHE A 370 -9.14 -6.82 5.81
N PHE A 371 -8.25 -6.43 4.89
CA PHE A 371 -7.57 -5.14 4.91
C PHE A 371 -8.58 -3.98 4.93
N GLU A 372 -9.57 -4.00 4.02
CA GLU A 372 -10.62 -2.98 3.98
C GLU A 372 -11.45 -2.96 5.27
N ALA A 373 -11.91 -4.13 5.72
CA ALA A 373 -12.75 -4.25 6.90
C ALA A 373 -12.05 -3.78 8.18
N SER A 374 -10.73 -3.97 8.30
CA SER A 374 -9.92 -3.71 9.51
C SER A 374 -9.11 -2.41 9.48
N ASN A 375 -9.31 -1.56 8.45
CA ASN A 375 -8.44 -0.41 8.17
C ASN A 375 -6.94 -0.78 8.14
N GLY A 376 -6.62 -1.93 7.56
CA GLY A 376 -5.26 -2.43 7.48
C GLY A 376 -4.67 -2.92 8.81
N ASN A 377 -5.48 -3.26 9.82
CA ASN A 377 -5.01 -3.90 11.05
C ASN A 377 -5.31 -5.40 11.05
N LEU A 378 -4.38 -6.20 10.52
CA LEU A 378 -4.59 -7.63 10.34
C LEU A 378 -4.11 -8.43 11.55
N TYR A 379 -5.05 -8.95 12.33
CA TYR A 379 -4.78 -9.91 13.42
C TYR A 379 -5.02 -11.34 12.93
N VAL A 380 -4.01 -12.19 13.03
CA VAL A 380 -4.08 -13.57 12.52
C VAL A 380 -3.53 -14.58 13.52
N PHE A 381 -4.36 -15.56 13.84
CA PHE A 381 -3.99 -16.73 14.61
C PHE A 381 -3.71 -17.91 13.68
N CYS A 382 -2.51 -18.47 13.78
CA CYS A 382 -2.14 -19.67 13.03
C CYS A 382 -2.08 -20.89 13.95
N ASP A 383 -2.22 -22.08 13.38
CA ASP A 383 -2.04 -23.32 14.15
C ASP A 383 -0.60 -23.44 14.70
N ASN A 384 0.39 -23.29 13.81
CA ASN A 384 1.81 -23.47 14.11
C ASN A 384 2.72 -22.44 13.41
N LEU A 385 4.02 -22.51 13.70
CA LEU A 385 5.02 -21.57 13.17
C LEU A 385 5.18 -21.63 11.64
N ASN A 386 5.07 -22.81 11.04
CA ASN A 386 5.21 -22.97 9.59
C ASN A 386 4.03 -22.31 8.87
N CYS A 387 2.80 -22.54 9.36
CA CYS A 387 1.60 -21.85 8.90
C CYS A 387 1.76 -20.33 9.07
N GLN A 388 2.21 -19.86 10.24
CA GLN A 388 2.42 -18.43 10.49
C GLN A 388 3.36 -17.79 9.47
N ARG A 389 4.49 -18.44 9.15
CA ARG A 389 5.46 -17.93 8.16
C ARG A 389 4.86 -17.90 6.75
N ALA A 390 4.13 -18.93 6.37
CA ALA A 390 3.51 -19.01 5.06
C ALA A 390 2.42 -17.93 4.89
N ILE A 391 1.54 -17.79 5.89
CA ILE A 391 0.50 -16.75 5.91
C ILE A 391 1.12 -15.35 5.91
N GLN A 392 2.21 -15.13 6.66
CA GLN A 392 2.92 -13.85 6.61
C GLN A 392 3.44 -13.52 5.21
N GLY A 393 4.04 -14.50 4.52
CA GLY A 393 4.50 -14.33 3.13
C GLY A 393 3.35 -14.06 2.17
N GLU A 394 2.22 -14.74 2.36
CA GLU A 394 1.02 -14.57 1.55
C GLU A 394 0.38 -13.18 1.72
N ILE A 395 0.23 -12.70 2.95
CA ILE A 395 -0.28 -11.35 3.24
C ILE A 395 0.64 -10.30 2.60
N ASN A 396 1.96 -10.46 2.74
CA ASN A 396 2.94 -9.54 2.16
C ASN A 396 2.83 -9.47 0.63
N LEU A 397 2.56 -10.60 -0.03
CA LEU A 397 2.40 -10.65 -1.48
C LEU A 397 1.03 -10.09 -1.91
N ALA A 398 -0.04 -10.44 -1.19
CA ALA A 398 -1.41 -10.02 -1.49
C ALA A 398 -1.60 -8.50 -1.35
N LEU A 399 -1.03 -7.91 -0.31
CA LEU A 399 -1.13 -6.49 0.04
C LEU A 399 0.10 -5.67 -0.38
N SER A 400 0.88 -6.17 -1.35
CA SER A 400 2.06 -5.47 -1.85
C SER A 400 1.72 -4.07 -2.35
N GLY A 401 2.43 -3.06 -1.83
CA GLY A 401 2.21 -1.65 -2.16
C GLY A 401 1.16 -0.95 -1.29
N LEU A 402 0.50 -1.66 -0.36
CA LEU A 402 -0.41 -1.08 0.61
C LEU A 402 0.27 -0.90 1.96
N ASN A 403 -0.19 0.09 2.72
CA ASN A 403 0.28 0.33 4.07
C ASN A 403 -0.62 -0.38 5.09
N TYR A 404 -0.08 -1.33 5.84
CA TYR A 404 -0.86 -2.13 6.81
C TYR A 404 -0.03 -2.55 8.02
N ASN A 405 -0.72 -2.74 9.13
CA ASN A 405 -0.23 -3.39 10.34
C ASN A 405 -0.59 -4.87 10.29
N SER A 406 0.32 -5.74 10.73
CA SER A 406 0.01 -7.16 10.91
C SER A 406 0.51 -7.69 12.25
N PHE A 407 -0.34 -8.48 12.89
CA PHE A 407 -0.13 -9.10 14.19
C PHE A 407 -0.40 -10.59 14.03
N LEU A 408 0.68 -11.39 13.98
CA LEU A 408 0.57 -12.83 13.79
C LEU A 408 1.07 -13.57 15.00
N THR A 409 0.36 -14.64 15.35
CA THR A 409 0.76 -15.58 16.38
C THR A 409 0.47 -17.01 15.97
N ASN A 410 0.90 -17.97 16.78
CA ASN A 410 0.50 -19.36 16.60
C ASN A 410 0.23 -20.10 17.91
N LEU A 411 -0.78 -20.97 17.87
CA LEU A 411 -1.28 -21.70 19.04
C LEU A 411 -0.19 -22.59 19.67
N HIS A 412 0.57 -23.30 18.84
CA HIS A 412 1.66 -24.16 19.33
C HIS A 412 2.71 -23.39 20.15
N GLY A 413 3.12 -22.20 19.69
CA GLY A 413 4.05 -21.37 20.43
C GLY A 413 3.48 -20.87 21.75
N LEU A 414 2.21 -20.44 21.75
CA LEU A 414 1.55 -19.91 22.95
C LEU A 414 1.42 -20.96 24.05
N ARG A 415 1.08 -22.20 23.68
CA ARG A 415 1.01 -23.35 24.60
C ARG A 415 2.34 -23.69 25.24
N ASN A 416 3.44 -23.46 24.53
CA ASN A 416 4.80 -23.64 25.04
C ASN A 416 5.31 -22.42 25.82
N GLY A 417 4.41 -21.50 26.23
CA GLY A 417 4.75 -20.32 27.02
C GLY A 417 5.45 -19.21 26.24
N LYS A 418 5.52 -19.31 24.90
CA LYS A 418 6.11 -18.24 24.08
C LYS A 418 5.25 -16.98 24.18
N ARG A 419 5.91 -15.83 24.26
CA ARG A 419 5.32 -14.49 24.18
C ARG A 419 6.21 -13.61 23.30
N ALA A 420 5.68 -12.48 22.85
CA ALA A 420 6.43 -11.50 22.08
C ALA A 420 7.53 -10.87 22.95
N GLY A 421 8.77 -10.83 22.46
CA GLY A 421 9.90 -10.31 23.25
C GLY A 421 9.83 -8.79 23.53
N LYS A 422 9.11 -8.04 22.69
CA LYS A 422 9.06 -6.56 22.78
C LYS A 422 8.13 -6.07 23.89
N ASP A 423 6.95 -6.66 24.02
CA ASP A 423 5.86 -6.17 24.86
C ASP A 423 5.19 -7.27 25.69
N GLY A 424 5.69 -8.50 25.63
CA GLY A 424 5.11 -9.65 26.32
C GLY A 424 3.76 -10.11 25.77
N SER A 425 3.27 -9.52 24.67
CA SER A 425 1.95 -9.86 24.10
C SER A 425 1.91 -11.26 23.50
N ILE A 426 0.70 -11.73 23.21
CA ILE A 426 0.48 -12.97 22.44
C ILE A 426 0.88 -12.84 20.97
N TRP A 427 1.09 -11.64 20.45
CA TRP A 427 1.35 -11.38 19.03
C TRP A 427 2.84 -11.46 18.71
N PHE A 428 3.32 -12.64 18.30
CA PHE A 428 4.74 -12.93 18.11
C PHE A 428 5.41 -12.11 17.01
N SER A 429 4.74 -11.94 15.88
CA SER A 429 5.22 -11.15 14.75
C SER A 429 4.35 -9.91 14.63
N GLN A 430 4.94 -8.75 14.84
CA GLN A 430 4.27 -7.46 14.69
C GLN A 430 4.98 -6.66 13.61
N ARG A 431 4.27 -6.33 12.52
CA ARG A 431 4.70 -5.36 11.51
C ARG A 431 3.80 -4.14 11.67
N ARG A 432 4.42 -2.96 11.72
CA ARG A 432 3.68 -1.70 11.62
C ARG A 432 3.80 -1.19 10.18
N GLY A 433 2.71 -0.65 9.68
CA GLY A 433 2.71 0.14 8.45
C GLY A 433 3.58 1.37 8.64
N ASN A 434 4.29 1.77 7.58
CA ASN A 434 5.18 2.94 7.58
C ASN A 434 4.45 4.19 7.14
#